data_AF-A0A354ICN9-F1
#
_entry.id   AF-A0A354ICN9-F1
#
_cell.length_a   1.000
_cell.length_b   1.000
_cell.length_c   1.000
_cell.angle_alpha   90.00
_cell.angle_beta   90.00
_cell.angle_gamma   90.00
#
_symmetry.space_group_name_H-M   'P 1'
#
loop_
_entity.id
_entity.type
_entity.pdbx_description
1 polymer ?
#
loop_
_entity_poly.entity_id
_entity_poly.type
_entity_poly.pdbx_seq_one_letter_code
_entity_poly.pdbx_strand_id
1 'polypeptide(L)' 'MMMSEPVVSERFDVDDIRKIREYNSLRHIQMTPEEIIADTKKGAERIRKMLKERKCVKA' A
#
# COMPACT_ATOMS: atom_id res chain seq x y z
N MET A 1 18.58 -7.75 3.76
CA MET A 1 17.56 -8.71 4.24
C MET A 1 16.34 -8.53 3.36
N MET A 2 15.87 -9.58 2.67
CA MET A 2 14.63 -9.52 1.91
C MET A 2 13.48 -9.55 2.92
N MET A 3 12.84 -8.40 3.13
CA MET A 3 11.68 -8.28 4.00
C MET A 3 10.47 -8.87 3.26
N SER A 4 9.86 -9.90 3.83
CA SER A 4 8.61 -10.45 3.30
C SER A 4 7.48 -9.43 3.44
N GLU A 5 6.54 -9.41 2.50
CA GLU A 5 5.33 -8.61 2.62
C GLU A 5 4.60 -8.92 3.94
N PRO A 6 4.09 -7.90 4.65
CA PRO A 6 3.43 -8.12 5.94
C PRO A 6 2.13 -8.91 5.74
N VAL A 7 1.98 -9.97 6.53
CA VAL A 7 0.71 -10.71 6.60
C VAL A 7 -0.29 -9.86 7.39
N VAL A 8 -1.39 -9.53 6.74
CA VAL A 8 -2.48 -8.71 7.29
C VAL A 8 -3.59 -9.62 7.79
N SER A 9 -4.04 -9.43 9.03
CA SER A 9 -5.14 -10.22 9.60
C SER A 9 -6.48 -9.90 8.94
N GLU A 10 -7.42 -10.84 8.97
CA GLU A 10 -8.79 -10.62 8.45
C GLU A 10 -9.53 -9.50 9.18
N ARG A 11 -9.23 -9.29 10.47
CA ARG A 11 -9.87 -8.26 11.30
C ARG A 11 -9.33 -6.87 11.05
N PHE A 12 -8.15 -6.75 10.44
CA PHE A 12 -7.44 -5.51 10.16
C PHE A 12 -7.38 -4.58 11.38
N ASP A 13 -6.43 -4.82 12.27
CA ASP A 13 -6.30 -4.09 13.53
C ASP A 13 -5.09 -3.13 13.55
N VAL A 14 -4.84 -2.53 14.73
CA VAL A 14 -3.76 -1.57 14.94
C VAL A 14 -2.38 -2.21 14.73
N ASP A 15 -2.23 -3.50 15.01
CA ASP A 15 -0.96 -4.20 14.82
C ASP A 15 -0.69 -4.45 13.34
N ASP A 16 -1.73 -4.73 12.54
CA ASP A 16 -1.61 -4.79 11.08
C ASP A 16 -1.15 -3.45 10.50
N ILE A 17 -1.73 -2.34 10.96
CA ILE A 17 -1.30 -0.99 10.56
C ILE A 17 0.17 -0.76 10.91
N ARG A 18 0.60 -1.18 12.11
CA ARG A 18 2.00 -1.04 12.56
C ARG A 18 2.95 -1.83 11.65
N LYS A 19 2.65 -3.10 11.36
CA LYS A 19 3.46 -3.96 10.47
C LYS A 19 3.60 -3.38 9.07
N ILE A 20 2.52 -2.85 8.50
CA ILE A 20 2.54 -2.22 7.17
C ILE A 20 3.42 -0.97 7.18
N ARG A 21 3.30 -0.13 8.22
CA ARG A 21 4.12 1.08 8.36
C ARG A 21 5.59 0.76 8.48
N GLU A 22 5.94 -0.23 9.31
CA GLU A 22 7.32 -0.67 9.51
C GLU A 22 7.93 -1.23 8.22
N TYR A 23 7.18 -2.10 7.52
CA TYR A 23 7.58 -2.61 6.20
C TYR A 23 7.81 -1.48 5.19
N ASN A 24 6.89 -0.53 5.08
CA ASN A 24 7.02 0.60 4.16
C ASN A 24 8.21 1.50 4.52
N SER A 25 8.40 1.82 5.80
CA SER A 25 9.55 2.60 6.27
C SER A 25 10.85 1.91 5.89
N LEU A 26 10.99 0.61 6.17
CA LEU A 26 12.21 -0.14 5.88
C LEU A 26 12.47 -0.26 4.36
N ARG A 27 11.42 -0.39 3.56
CA ARG A 27 11.51 -0.39 2.09
C ARG A 27 11.90 0.99 1.52
N HIS A 28 11.48 2.07 2.17
CA HIS A 28 11.75 3.43 1.73
C HIS A 28 13.10 3.99 2.20
N ILE A 29 13.80 3.34 3.15
CA ILE A 29 15.10 3.81 3.66
C ILE A 29 16.14 4.03 2.56
N GLN A 30 16.08 3.25 1.47
CA GLN A 30 17.03 3.34 0.36
C GLN A 30 16.47 4.09 -0.85
N MET A 31 15.25 4.64 -0.75
CA MET A 31 14.57 5.32 -1.85
C MET A 31 14.67 6.83 -1.72
N THR A 32 14.75 7.53 -2.85
CA THR A 32 14.61 8.99 -2.86
C THR A 32 13.15 9.40 -2.63
N PRO A 33 12.87 10.65 -2.23
CA PRO A 33 11.50 11.17 -2.15
C PRO A 33 10.69 10.97 -3.44
N GLU A 34 11.32 11.13 -4.61
CA GLU A 34 10.68 10.96 -5.92
C GLU A 34 10.26 9.50 -6.15
N GLU A 35 11.12 8.54 -5.79
CA GLU A 35 10.84 7.12 -5.88
C GLU A 35 9.70 6.69 -4.95
N ILE A 36 9.68 7.21 -3.73
CA ILE A 36 8.59 6.99 -2.76
C ILE A 36 7.26 7.51 -3.31
N ILE A 37 7.26 8.71 -3.91
CA ILE A 37 6.06 9.30 -4.52
C ILE A 37 5.60 8.46 -5.72
N ALA A 38 6.52 7.99 -6.56
CA ALA A 38 6.20 7.16 -7.72
C ALA A 38 5.58 5.82 -7.29
N ASP A 39 6.17 5.16 -6.29
CA ASP A 39 5.66 3.90 -5.75
C ASP A 39 4.26 4.06 -5.12
N THR A 40 4.05 5.13 -4.35
CA THR A 40 2.75 5.46 -3.75
C THR A 40 1.69 5.71 -4.83
N LYS A 41 2.02 6.46 -5.89
CA LYS A 41 1.11 6.70 -7.03
C LYS A 41 0.72 5.41 -7.72
N LYS A 42 1.70 4.52 -7.97
CA LYS A 42 1.46 3.21 -8.59
C LYS A 42 0.49 2.36 -7.77
N GLY A 43 0.66 2.32 -6.44
CA GLY A 43 -0.29 1.63 -5.55
C GLY A 43 -1.70 2.23 -5.60
N ALA A 44 -1.80 3.56 -5.59
CA ALA A 44 -3.07 4.28 -5.61
C ALA A 44 -3.86 4.08 -6.92
N GLU A 45 -3.18 3.89 -8.06
CA GLU A 45 -3.85 3.66 -9.35
C GLU A 45 -4.76 2.42 -9.36
N ARG A 46 -4.34 1.34 -8.70
CA ARG A 46 -5.14 0.11 -8.59
C ARG A 46 -6.45 0.39 -7.84
N ILE A 47 -6.38 1.10 -6.73
CA ILE A 47 -7.56 1.49 -5.96
C ILE A 47 -8.44 2.44 -6.76
N ARG A 48 -7.83 3.42 -7.46
CA ARG A 48 -8.55 4.35 -8.34
C ARG A 48 -9.34 3.62 -9.42
N LYS A 49 -8.74 2.61 -10.06
CA LYS A 49 -9.39 1.78 -11.08
C LYS A 49 -10.59 1.03 -10.48
N MET A 50 -10.38 0.34 -9.35
CA MET A 50 -11.45 -0.40 -8.67
C MET A 50 -12.62 0.51 -8.25
N LEU A 51 -12.34 1.73 -7.78
CA LEU A 51 -13.38 2.70 -7.44
C LEU A 51 -14.15 3.20 -8.65
N LYS A 52 -13.48 3.43 -9.79
CA LYS A 52 -14.14 3.79 -11.05
C LYS A 52 -15.06 2.68 -11.56
N GLU A 53 -14.58 1.43 -11.54
CA GLU A 53 -15.36 0.27 -11.93
C GLU A 53 -16.61 0.10 -11.04
N ARG A 54 -16.46 0.23 -9.71
CA ARG A 54 -17.60 0.20 -8.78
C ARG A 54 -18.61 1.32 -9.03
N LYS A 55 -18.18 2.51 -9.47
CA LYS A 55 -19.09 3.60 -9.87
C LYS A 55 -19.82 3.29 -11.17
N CYS A 56 -19.18 2.65 -12.15
CA CYS A 56 -19.82 2.20 -13.39
C CYS A 56 -20.83 1.06 -13.19
N VAL A 57 -20.66 0.21 -12.18
CA VAL A 57 -21.59 -0.91 -11.88
C VAL A 57 -22.83 -0.48 -11.10
N LYS A 58 -22.79 0.70 -10.44
CA LYS A 58 -23.92 1.27 -9.70
C LYS A 58 -24.78 2.25 -10.53
N ALA A 59 -24.57 2.30 -11.84
CA ALA A 59 -25.31 3.18 -12.77
C ALA A 59 -26.32 2.38 -13.58
#